data_AF-A0A819FJ11-F1
#
_entry.id   AF-A0A819FJ11-F1
#
_cell.length_a   1.000
_cell.length_b   1.000
_cell.length_c   1.000
_cell.angle_alpha   90.00
_cell.angle_beta   90.00
_cell.angle_gamma   90.00
#
_symmetry.space_group_name_H-M   'P 1'
#
loop_
_entity.id
_entity.type
_entity.pdbx_description
1 polymer ?
#
loop_
_entity_poly.entity_id
_entity_poly.type
_entity_poly.pdbx_seq_one_letter_code
_entity_poly.pdbx_strand_id
1 'polypeptide(L)'
;MSSQEDFESDRVAQMLDDDIQLGRFSAIHSRNMKSAPTCTDGYRNGNETDIDCGGDICPKCPNGRTCKADSDCVSEVCKSKTCQGIFFWVRTVGRWTVGRIA
;
A
#
# COMPACT_ATOMS: atom_id res chain seq x y z
N MET A 1 23.23 21.58 -36.07
CA MET A 1 24.04 22.34 -35.11
C MET A 1 23.08 23.31 -34.43
N SER A 2 22.08 22.83 -33.69
CA SER A 2 22.14 22.13 -32.39
C SER A 2 22.85 23.00 -31.36
N SER A 3 22.19 24.07 -30.91
CA SER A 3 22.75 24.98 -29.91
C SER A 3 21.63 25.69 -29.17
N GLN A 4 21.13 25.03 -28.11
CA GLN A 4 20.66 25.69 -26.90
C GLN A 4 20.64 24.65 -25.78
N GLU A 5 21.86 24.45 -25.28
CA GLU A 5 22.20 24.32 -23.86
C GLU A 5 21.46 23.20 -23.09
N ASP A 6 22.07 22.02 -23.18
CA ASP A 6 22.35 21.09 -22.08
C ASP A 6 21.25 20.92 -21.03
N PHE A 7 20.31 20.04 -21.36
CA PHE A 7 19.44 19.33 -20.43
C PHE A 7 20.26 18.27 -19.64
N GLU A 8 21.36 18.66 -18.98
CA GLU A 8 21.94 17.90 -17.86
C GLU A 8 21.12 18.26 -16.60
N SER A 9 20.71 17.38 -15.69
CA SER A 9 21.01 15.98 -15.42
C SER A 9 20.15 15.57 -14.21
N ASP A 10 19.58 14.36 -14.22
CA ASP A 10 19.43 13.44 -13.07
C ASP A 10 19.27 13.92 -11.61
N ARG A 11 18.43 14.90 -11.26
CA ARG A 11 18.01 15.12 -9.86
C ARG A 11 16.55 15.58 -9.84
N VAL A 12 15.54 14.77 -9.50
CA VAL A 12 15.33 13.95 -8.29
C VAL A 12 15.73 14.69 -7.03
N ALA A 13 14.70 15.21 -6.34
CA ALA A 13 14.65 15.81 -5.00
C ALA A 13 14.35 17.32 -4.98
N GLN A 14 13.43 17.67 -4.07
CA GLN A 14 13.10 19.01 -3.55
C GLN A 14 11.98 19.78 -4.26
N MET A 15 10.73 19.51 -3.86
CA MET A 15 9.62 20.48 -3.89
C MET A 15 9.52 21.15 -2.52
N LEU A 16 10.36 22.17 -2.31
CA LEU A 16 10.15 23.35 -1.48
C LEU A 16 10.54 24.48 -2.47
N ASP A 17 9.67 25.40 -2.88
CA ASP A 17 9.45 26.68 -2.20
C ASP A 17 8.30 27.50 -2.86
N ASP A 18 7.59 28.24 -2.01
CA ASP A 18 7.07 29.61 -2.18
C ASP A 18 6.11 30.03 -3.35
N ASP A 19 4.83 30.15 -2.97
CA ASP A 19 3.95 31.32 -3.17
C ASP A 19 4.01 32.13 -4.51
N ILE A 20 3.05 31.91 -5.42
CA ILE A 20 2.57 32.95 -6.36
C ILE A 20 1.04 33.08 -6.29
N GLN A 21 0.62 33.90 -5.33
CA GLN A 21 -0.29 35.04 -5.46
C GLN A 21 -1.46 34.96 -6.48
N LEU A 22 -2.64 34.72 -5.90
CA LEU A 22 -3.89 35.46 -6.13
C LEU A 22 -4.41 35.60 -7.57
N GLY A 23 -5.48 34.84 -7.89
CA GLY A 23 -6.60 35.44 -8.62
C GLY A 23 -7.29 34.57 -9.66
N ARG A 24 -8.35 33.90 -9.19
CA ARG A 24 -9.69 33.87 -9.81
C ARG A 24 -9.81 33.26 -11.23
N PHE A 25 -10.70 32.26 -11.28
CA PHE A 25 -11.44 31.73 -12.43
C PHE A 25 -10.96 30.39 -13.03
N SER A 26 -11.64 29.34 -12.55
CA SER A 26 -12.04 28.15 -13.30
C SER A 26 -11.00 27.05 -13.51
N ALA A 27 -11.02 26.03 -12.63
CA ALA A 27 -10.93 24.62 -13.02
C ALA A 27 -11.15 23.70 -11.79
N ILE A 28 -12.39 23.28 -11.57
CA ILE A 28 -12.75 22.21 -10.63
C ILE A 28 -12.36 20.84 -11.24
N HIS A 29 -11.09 20.61 -11.62
CA HIS A 29 -10.55 19.25 -11.73
C HIS A 29 -9.02 19.11 -11.84
N SER A 30 -8.20 20.06 -11.37
CA SER A 30 -6.74 19.81 -11.33
C SER A 30 -6.34 19.15 -10.01
N ARG A 31 -6.60 17.84 -9.89
CA ARG A 31 -5.98 17.04 -8.82
C ARG A 31 -4.80 16.26 -9.39
N ASN A 32 -3.67 16.95 -9.55
CA ASN A 32 -2.40 16.30 -9.19
C ASN A 32 -2.13 16.55 -7.70
N MET A 33 -3.15 16.26 -6.89
CA MET A 33 -3.02 16.11 -5.45
C MET A 33 -2.60 14.67 -5.26
N LYS A 34 -1.30 14.41 -5.27
CA LYS A 34 -0.80 13.15 -4.73
C LYS A 34 -0.97 13.26 -3.22
N SER A 35 -2.18 12.94 -2.74
CA SER A 35 -2.50 12.83 -1.32
C SER A 35 -1.41 11.99 -0.65
N ALA A 36 -0.99 12.38 0.56
CA ALA A 36 -0.08 11.55 1.32
C ALA A 36 -0.65 10.12 1.42
N PRO A 37 0.19 9.08 1.30
CA PRO A 37 -0.26 7.69 1.35
C PRO A 37 -1.00 7.44 2.67
N THR A 38 -2.23 6.91 2.61
CA THR A 38 -3.00 6.57 3.82
C THR A 38 -3.56 5.16 3.70
N CYS A 39 -3.69 4.47 4.84
CA CYS A 39 -4.19 3.09 4.91
C CYS A 39 -5.70 2.92 4.65
N THR A 40 -6.35 3.90 4.00
CA THR A 40 -7.79 3.92 3.72
C THR A 40 -8.13 4.71 2.44
N ASP A 41 -7.14 4.98 1.58
CA ASP A 41 -7.36 5.76 0.35
C ASP A 41 -7.77 4.91 -0.85
N GLY A 42 -7.78 3.58 -0.73
CA GLY A 42 -8.18 2.66 -1.78
C GLY A 42 -7.08 2.36 -2.78
N TYR A 43 -5.84 2.80 -2.55
CA TYR A 43 -4.72 2.61 -3.47
C TYR A 43 -3.52 1.99 -2.76
N ARG A 44 -3.01 0.87 -3.29
CA ARG A 44 -1.78 0.26 -2.78
C ARG A 44 -0.57 1.20 -2.92
N ASN A 45 -0.21 1.90 -1.87
CA ASN A 45 0.83 2.92 -1.88
C ASN A 45 1.61 2.97 -0.56
N GLY A 46 2.65 3.82 -0.50
CA GLY A 46 3.48 3.95 0.70
C GLY A 46 4.08 2.63 1.18
N ASN A 47 3.74 2.23 2.41
CA ASN A 47 4.25 1.04 3.09
C ASN A 47 3.29 -0.16 3.03
N GLU A 48 2.19 -0.05 2.30
CA GLU A 48 1.19 -1.11 2.20
C GLU A 48 1.69 -2.32 1.40
N THR A 49 1.27 -3.52 1.81
CA THR A 49 1.54 -4.75 1.05
C THR A 49 0.36 -5.17 0.18
N ASP A 50 -0.85 -4.76 0.54
CA ASP A 50 -2.05 -4.82 -0.29
C ASP A 50 -2.87 -3.52 -0.11
N ILE A 51 -3.90 -3.29 -0.92
CA ILE A 51 -4.70 -2.05 -0.86
C ILE A 51 -5.20 -1.82 0.58
N ASP A 52 -4.84 -0.68 1.18
CA ASP A 52 -5.28 -0.26 2.52
C ASP A 52 -4.87 -1.21 3.67
N CYS A 53 -3.87 -2.08 3.48
CA CYS A 53 -3.41 -2.98 4.54
C CYS A 53 -1.95 -3.48 4.40
N GLY A 54 -1.41 -3.95 5.52
CA GLY A 54 -0.10 -4.59 5.63
C GLY A 54 1.07 -3.60 5.68
N GLY A 55 2.27 -4.12 5.88
CA GLY A 55 3.42 -3.33 6.28
C GLY A 55 3.38 -2.96 7.75
N ASP A 56 4.38 -2.21 8.22
CA ASP A 56 4.56 -1.95 9.65
C ASP A 56 3.62 -0.85 10.20
N ILE A 57 3.06 -0.02 9.31
CA ILE A 57 2.27 1.17 9.70
C ILE A 57 0.76 0.93 9.57
N CYS A 58 0.33 0.16 8.58
CA CYS A 58 -1.07 -0.07 8.28
C CYS A 58 -1.63 -1.30 9.01
N PRO A 59 -2.95 -1.40 9.18
CA PRO A 59 -3.57 -2.57 9.80
C PRO A 59 -3.20 -3.85 9.05
N LYS A 60 -3.07 -4.95 9.79
CA LYS A 60 -2.78 -6.27 9.22
C LYS A 60 -3.85 -6.68 8.21
N CYS A 61 -3.41 -7.25 7.10
CA CYS A 61 -4.25 -7.75 6.03
C CYS A 61 -5.02 -9.03 6.42
N PRO A 62 -6.30 -9.15 6.04
CA PRO A 62 -7.06 -10.38 6.20
C PRO A 62 -6.56 -11.51 5.28
N ASN A 63 -7.01 -12.73 5.54
CA ASN A 63 -6.69 -13.89 4.70
C ASN A 63 -7.09 -13.66 3.23
N GLY A 64 -6.26 -14.13 2.30
CA GLY A 64 -6.44 -13.97 0.85
C GLY A 64 -5.84 -12.69 0.26
N ARG A 65 -5.32 -11.79 1.10
CA ARG A 65 -4.66 -10.55 0.68
C ARG A 65 -3.17 -10.73 0.42
N THR A 66 -2.59 -9.82 -0.34
CA THR A 66 -1.16 -9.84 -0.65
C THR A 66 -0.32 -9.46 0.57
N CYS A 67 0.77 -10.18 0.81
CA CYS A 67 1.69 -9.91 1.91
C CYS A 67 3.15 -10.08 1.46
N LYS A 68 4.07 -9.46 2.20
CA LYS A 68 5.51 -9.63 2.04
C LYS A 68 6.13 -10.38 3.24
N ALA A 69 5.59 -10.17 4.43
CA ALA A 69 6.02 -10.75 5.69
C ALA A 69 4.83 -11.30 6.46
N ASP A 70 5.11 -12.23 7.37
CA ASP A 70 4.11 -12.82 8.26
C ASP A 70 3.40 -11.76 9.11
N SER A 71 4.12 -10.73 9.58
CA SER A 71 3.57 -9.59 10.33
C SER A 71 2.50 -8.80 9.59
N ASP A 72 2.48 -8.85 8.26
CA ASP A 72 1.48 -8.17 7.43
C ASP A 72 0.11 -8.82 7.58
N CYS A 73 0.02 -10.08 8.00
CA CYS A 73 -1.21 -10.85 8.02
C CYS A 73 -1.81 -10.92 9.41
N VAL A 74 -3.14 -10.81 9.51
CA VAL A 74 -3.87 -11.02 10.77
C VAL A 74 -3.59 -12.41 11.33
N SER A 75 -3.39 -13.39 10.45
CA SER A 75 -3.04 -14.77 10.78
C SER A 75 -1.58 -15.01 11.12
N GLU A 76 -0.70 -14.01 10.92
CA GLU A 76 0.75 -14.14 11.03
C GLU A 76 1.36 -15.20 10.10
N VAL A 77 0.68 -15.51 9.00
CA VAL A 77 1.13 -16.50 8.02
C VAL A 77 1.03 -15.93 6.62
N CYS A 78 2.16 -15.49 6.08
CA CYS A 78 2.33 -15.08 4.70
C CYS A 78 2.93 -16.22 3.88
N LYS A 79 2.10 -16.93 3.10
CA LYS A 79 2.58 -17.99 2.20
C LYS A 79 2.22 -17.70 0.76
N SER A 80 3.19 -17.90 -0.13
CA SER A 80 3.04 -17.62 -1.56
C SER A 80 2.58 -16.17 -1.82
N LYS A 81 3.13 -15.21 -1.05
CA LYS A 81 2.78 -13.78 -1.08
C LYS A 81 1.31 -13.49 -0.76
N THR A 82 0.62 -14.44 -0.12
CA THR A 82 -0.80 -14.30 0.25
C THR A 82 -0.99 -14.67 1.72
N CYS A 83 -1.78 -13.88 2.45
CA CYS A 83 -2.14 -14.17 3.83
C CYS A 83 -2.99 -15.44 3.89
N GLN A 84 -2.48 -16.47 4.56
CA GLN A 84 -3.19 -17.74 4.72
C GLN A 84 -3.86 -17.79 6.08
N GLY A 85 -5.05 -18.40 6.14
CA GLY A 85 -5.70 -18.64 7.42
C GLY A 85 -4.99 -19.75 8.19
N ILE A 86 -4.88 -19.58 9.51
CA ILE A 86 -4.48 -20.65 10.45
C ILE A 86 -5.58 -21.70 10.68
N PHE A 87 -6.62 -21.68 9.86
CA PHE A 87 -7.77 -22.57 9.98
C PHE A 87 -7.48 -23.88 9.27
N PHE A 88 -7.17 -24.92 10.04
CA PHE A 88 -6.98 -26.25 9.49
C PHE A 88 -8.18 -27.13 9.84
N TRP A 89 -8.55 -27.96 8.88
CA TRP A 89 -9.58 -28.96 9.06
C TRP A 89 -9.04 -30.08 9.94
N VAL A 90 -9.38 -30.04 11.22
CA VAL A 90 -9.00 -31.09 12.17
C VAL A 90 -9.90 -32.29 11.93
N ARG A 91 -9.29 -33.45 11.67
CA ARG A 91 -9.97 -34.75 11.69
C ARG A 91 -10.00 -35.26 13.12
N THR A 92 -11.01 -34.86 13.88
CA THR A 92 -11.35 -35.56 15.13
C THR A 92 -12.41 -36.60 14.79
N VAL A 93 -12.16 -37.88 15.12
CA VAL A 93 -13.04 -39.05 14.91
C VAL A 93 -14.41 -38.74 14.26
N GLY A 94 -14.46 -38.78 12.92
CA GLY A 94 -15.70 -38.65 12.15
C GLY A 94 -16.28 -37.24 11.99
N ARG A 95 -15.65 -36.19 12.53
CA ARG A 95 -16.09 -34.80 12.42
C ARG A 95 -14.97 -33.90 11.87
N TRP A 96 -15.33 -33.10 10.87
CA TRP A 96 -14.47 -32.04 10.36
C TRP A 96 -14.78 -30.76 11.13
N THR A 97 -13.87 -30.37 12.03
CA THR A 97 -13.96 -29.10 12.74
C THR A 97 -12.87 -28.18 12.26
N VAL A 98 -13.20 -26.90 12.11
CA VAL A 98 -12.21 -25.85 11.88
C VAL A 98 -11.42 -25.64 13.18
N GLY A 99 -10.13 -25.97 13.18
CA GLY A 99 -9.18 -25.69 14.27
C GLY A 99 -8.33 -24.46 13.95
N ARG A 100 -7.86 -23.74 14.98
CA ARG A 100 -6.91 -22.61 14.87
C ARG A 100 -5.57 -23.02 15.49
N ILE A 101 -4.46 -22.75 14.80
CA ILE A 101 -3.12 -22.88 15.40
C ILE A 101 -2.91 -21.59 16.20
N ALA A 102 -2.82 -21.71 17.52
CA ALA A 102 -2.44 -20.61 18.39
C ALA A 102 -0.92 -20.43 18.39
#